data_AF-A0A7C4FWI9-F1
#
_entry.id   AF-A0A7C4FWI9-F1
#
_cell.length_a   1.000
_cell.length_b   1.000
_cell.length_c   1.000
_cell.angle_alpha   90.00
_cell.angle_beta   90.00
_cell.angle_gamma   90.00
#
_symmetry.space_group_name_H-M   'P 1'
#
loop_
_entity.id
_entity.type
_entity.pdbx_description
1 polymer ?
#
loop_
_entity_poly.entity_id
_entity_poly.type
_entity_poly.pdbx_seq_one_letter_code
_entity_poly.pdbx_strand_id
1 'polypeptide(L)'
;MPHSSVSFQSSSTYTEALARAGEALGVEPDYYDIWGAYHVVPPEVRRALLEALGVNTDSRETLDAAAELRFRARWSRPLPPTLVISEAATEIELTLDEDRLSDRCWIEIRWEQGGTVHWEVVLDALPETRRAAFDGRPYIKRTAPLRCRLELGYHEIEVRFSSGLTCQSSLIVCPDKAYHPPFLSGDGRAAGLGVALYGLKSERNWGCGDFTDLKNLIEWVSAEMRADFIALNPLHALANRHPYNSSPYLPLSSLYRNHIYLDIERIPDYAAAGGPQYLESPAVRSELSYLRSAEFIDYERTSRLKLKFLKLCFRRFLRDEYALRTPRAREFEAYVEREGERLDRYAVYRALDDAIHRQNPAVWVWKDWPEEYRDPHSPAVAEFARRRWRSVLFHKYVQWQIELQLADAQRHACACGMRIGLYHDLALATDRWGGDVWSYREFYVTRCRVGAPPDAFAPNGQDWGFPPPNAEQHCRDGYRLFRDSIRKNAAHGGALRIDHVMRFFHLYWIPEGLTARDGGYVRDRYQDLLRILALESVRGRFLVVGEDLGTVADFIREELDRFEILSYRLFY
;
A
#
# COMPACT_ATOMS: atom_id res chain seq x y z
N MET A 1 -39.78 11.11 -3.49
CA MET A 1 -39.64 9.97 -2.55
C MET A 1 -39.59 10.57 -1.15
N PRO A 2 -40.38 10.13 -0.16
CA PRO A 2 -40.27 10.68 1.18
C PRO A 2 -38.84 10.45 1.70
N HIS A 3 -38.17 11.54 2.10
CA HIS A 3 -36.81 11.50 2.61
C HIS A 3 -36.73 10.54 3.79
N SER A 4 -35.86 9.53 3.74
CA SER A 4 -35.66 8.60 4.85
C SER A 4 -35.00 9.37 6.00
N SER A 5 -35.75 9.74 7.02
CA SER A 5 -35.20 10.25 8.27
C SER A 5 -34.50 9.10 9.01
N VAL A 6 -33.20 9.24 9.23
CA VAL A 6 -32.39 8.26 9.95
C VAL A 6 -32.13 8.79 11.35
N SER A 7 -32.78 8.23 12.36
CA SER A 7 -32.45 8.49 13.77
C SER A 7 -31.64 7.33 14.35
N PHE A 8 -30.68 7.63 15.21
CA PHE A 8 -30.02 6.59 15.99
C PHE A 8 -30.95 6.15 17.12
N GLN A 9 -31.42 4.91 17.09
CA GLN A 9 -32.29 4.35 18.13
C GLN A 9 -31.53 3.30 18.93
N SER A 10 -31.21 3.50 20.21
CA SER A 10 -30.50 2.49 20.99
C SER A 10 -31.11 1.09 20.85
N SER A 11 -30.24 0.09 20.79
CA SER A 11 -30.64 -1.31 20.60
C SER A 11 -31.35 -1.84 21.85
N SER A 12 -32.30 -2.76 21.69
CA SER A 12 -33.06 -3.32 22.83
C SER A 12 -32.31 -4.46 23.50
N THR A 13 -31.47 -5.17 22.74
CA THR A 13 -30.69 -6.32 23.22
C THR A 13 -29.20 -6.16 22.93
N TYR A 14 -28.36 -6.92 23.64
CA TYR A 14 -26.92 -6.99 23.35
C TYR A 14 -26.63 -7.48 21.92
N THR A 15 -27.37 -8.49 21.46
CA THR A 15 -27.21 -9.05 20.11
C THR A 15 -27.50 -8.01 19.02
N GLU A 16 -28.54 -7.21 19.21
CA GLU A 16 -28.86 -6.09 18.30
C GLU A 16 -27.76 -5.01 18.32
N ALA A 17 -27.25 -4.66 19.51
CA ALA A 17 -26.16 -3.69 19.65
C ALA A 17 -24.88 -4.19 18.97
N LEU A 18 -24.58 -5.49 19.10
CA LEU A 18 -23.44 -6.13 18.46
C LEU A 18 -23.56 -6.12 16.94
N ALA A 19 -24.73 -6.49 16.41
CA ALA A 19 -24.99 -6.46 14.97
C ALA A 19 -24.89 -5.03 14.41
N ARG A 20 -25.42 -4.04 15.12
CA ARG A 20 -25.36 -2.63 14.73
C ARG A 20 -23.96 -2.07 14.75
N ALA A 21 -23.19 -2.34 15.80
CA ALA A 21 -21.78 -1.98 15.87
C ALA A 21 -21.01 -2.64 14.73
N GLY A 22 -21.27 -3.92 14.45
CA GLY A 22 -20.71 -4.64 13.31
C GLY A 22 -20.97 -3.92 11.99
N GLU A 23 -22.24 -3.60 11.69
CA GLU A 23 -22.63 -2.88 10.47
C GLU A 23 -21.96 -1.49 10.37
N ALA A 24 -21.91 -0.74 11.48
CA ALA A 24 -21.33 0.59 11.52
C ALA A 24 -19.81 0.60 11.25
N LEU A 25 -19.11 -0.48 11.65
CA LEU A 25 -17.67 -0.66 11.49
C LEU A 25 -17.28 -1.60 10.34
N GLY A 26 -18.25 -2.13 9.60
CA GLY A 26 -18.01 -2.95 8.41
C GLY A 26 -17.75 -4.44 8.67
N VAL A 27 -17.97 -4.95 9.89
CA VAL A 27 -17.90 -6.39 10.18
C VAL A 27 -19.11 -7.08 9.56
N GLU A 28 -18.87 -8.00 8.62
CA GLU A 28 -19.93 -8.74 7.94
C GLU A 28 -20.51 -9.81 8.87
N PRO A 29 -21.85 -9.95 8.93
CA PRO A 29 -22.51 -10.91 9.81
C PRO A 29 -22.45 -12.35 9.28
N ASP A 30 -22.18 -12.52 8.00
CA ASP A 30 -22.22 -13.80 7.29
C ASP A 30 -21.42 -13.74 5.99
N TYR A 31 -21.15 -14.90 5.41
CA TYR A 31 -20.47 -15.03 4.11
C TYR A 31 -20.79 -16.37 3.44
N TYR A 32 -20.53 -16.45 2.14
CA TYR A 32 -20.52 -17.71 1.40
C TYR A 32 -19.09 -18.19 1.21
N ASP A 33 -18.85 -19.49 1.40
CA ASP A 33 -17.54 -20.10 1.12
C ASP A 33 -17.38 -20.48 -0.37
N ILE A 34 -16.26 -21.10 -0.71
CA ILE A 34 -15.96 -21.53 -2.09
C ILE A 34 -16.93 -22.57 -2.66
N TRP A 35 -17.68 -23.28 -1.81
CA TRP A 35 -18.69 -24.25 -2.21
C TRP A 35 -20.10 -23.65 -2.27
N GLY A 36 -20.24 -22.35 -2.00
CA GLY A 36 -21.53 -21.68 -1.91
C GLY A 36 -22.31 -22.04 -0.65
N ALA A 37 -21.67 -22.61 0.38
CA ALA A 37 -22.32 -22.81 1.67
C ALA A 37 -22.32 -21.49 2.46
N TYR A 38 -23.45 -21.21 3.09
CA TYR A 38 -23.68 -19.99 3.86
C TYR A 38 -23.20 -20.19 5.31
N HIS A 39 -22.41 -19.23 5.81
CA HIS A 39 -21.85 -19.22 7.15
C HIS A 39 -22.26 -17.96 7.88
N VAL A 40 -22.80 -18.10 9.09
CA VAL A 40 -23.05 -16.97 9.99
C VAL A 40 -21.85 -16.80 10.92
N VAL A 41 -21.35 -15.57 11.04
CA VAL A 41 -20.23 -15.25 11.93
C VAL A 41 -20.71 -15.31 13.39
N PRO A 42 -20.12 -16.18 14.23
CA PRO A 42 -20.54 -16.31 15.62
C PRO A 42 -20.43 -14.99 16.41
N PRO A 43 -21.32 -14.72 17.39
CA PRO A 43 -21.28 -13.49 18.19
C PRO A 43 -19.93 -13.23 18.87
N GLU A 44 -19.24 -14.26 19.34
CA GLU A 44 -17.91 -14.19 19.94
C GLU A 44 -16.83 -13.72 18.96
N VAL A 45 -16.90 -14.16 17.69
CA VAL A 45 -15.98 -13.71 16.64
C VAL A 45 -16.26 -12.25 16.28
N ARG A 46 -17.54 -11.88 16.13
CA ARG A 46 -17.93 -10.46 15.90
C ARG A 46 -17.44 -9.54 17.01
N ARG A 47 -17.52 -10.01 18.26
CA ARG A 47 -17.01 -9.28 19.42
C ARG A 47 -15.51 -9.07 19.33
N ALA A 48 -14.74 -10.13 19.07
CA ALA A 48 -13.29 -10.07 18.95
C ALA A 48 -12.83 -9.16 17.79
N LEU A 49 -13.55 -9.17 16.66
CA LEU A 49 -13.31 -8.25 15.54
C LEU A 49 -13.55 -6.79 15.93
N LEU A 50 -14.65 -6.50 16.64
CA LEU A 50 -14.94 -5.16 17.13
C LEU A 50 -13.92 -4.68 18.18
N GLU A 51 -13.48 -5.55 19.09
CA GLU A 51 -12.42 -5.25 20.05
C GLU A 51 -11.08 -4.95 19.37
N ALA A 52 -10.76 -5.66 18.28
CA ALA A 52 -9.57 -5.39 17.48
C ALA A 52 -9.63 -4.01 16.82
N LEU A 53 -10.83 -3.54 16.46
CA LEU A 53 -11.12 -2.19 15.98
C LEU A 53 -11.18 -1.13 17.11
N GLY A 54 -10.92 -1.52 18.36
CA GLY A 54 -10.86 -0.62 19.51
C GLY A 54 -12.21 -0.35 20.17
N VAL A 55 -13.24 -1.13 19.87
CA VAL A 55 -14.56 -1.02 20.51
C VAL A 55 -14.57 -1.76 21.84
N ASN A 56 -15.08 -1.12 22.90
CA ASN A 56 -15.45 -1.83 24.13
C ASN A 56 -16.76 -2.59 23.87
N THR A 57 -16.75 -3.90 24.12
CA THR A 57 -17.85 -4.83 23.84
C THR A 57 -18.46 -5.44 25.12
N ASP A 58 -18.10 -4.92 26.30
CA ASP A 58 -18.48 -5.45 27.61
C ASP A 58 -20.00 -5.35 27.87
N SER A 59 -20.67 -4.40 27.22
CA SER A 59 -22.10 -4.16 27.43
C SER A 59 -22.82 -3.70 26.17
N ARG A 60 -24.16 -3.71 26.22
CA ARG A 60 -25.01 -3.19 25.15
C ARG A 60 -24.75 -1.69 24.93
N GLU A 61 -24.61 -0.94 26.02
CA GLU A 61 -24.45 0.52 26.03
C GLU A 61 -23.13 0.94 25.38
N THR A 62 -22.05 0.20 25.62
CA THR A 62 -20.73 0.47 25.02
C THR A 62 -20.72 0.20 23.51
N LEU A 63 -21.37 -0.87 23.07
CA LEU A 63 -21.58 -1.19 21.65
C LEU A 63 -22.44 -0.13 20.94
N ASP A 64 -23.57 0.24 21.53
CA ASP A 64 -24.42 1.30 20.97
C ASP A 64 -23.68 2.63 20.93
N ALA A 65 -22.90 2.98 21.97
CA ALA A 65 -22.09 4.20 21.98
C ALA A 65 -21.04 4.20 20.85
N ALA A 66 -20.42 3.05 20.53
CA ALA A 66 -19.48 2.94 19.42
C ALA A 66 -20.17 3.11 18.06
N ALA A 67 -21.34 2.47 17.87
CA ALA A 67 -22.14 2.64 16.66
C ALA A 67 -22.63 4.09 16.51
N GLU A 68 -23.06 4.71 17.61
CA GLU A 68 -23.54 6.08 17.65
C GLU A 68 -22.40 7.07 17.37
N LEU A 69 -21.23 6.89 17.97
CA LEU A 69 -20.04 7.70 17.67
C LEU A 69 -19.75 7.68 16.16
N ARG A 70 -19.87 6.51 15.53
CA ARG A 70 -19.59 6.38 14.10
C ARG A 70 -20.67 7.00 13.23
N PHE A 71 -21.93 6.89 13.65
CA PHE A 71 -23.05 7.61 13.06
C PHE A 71 -22.82 9.12 13.15
N ARG A 72 -22.59 9.67 14.35
CA ARG A 72 -22.34 11.10 14.60
C ARG A 72 -21.17 11.62 13.77
N ALA A 73 -20.05 10.89 13.71
CA ALA A 73 -18.89 11.29 12.93
C ALA A 73 -19.17 11.47 11.42
N ARG A 74 -20.17 10.77 10.87
CA ARG A 74 -20.60 10.90 9.45
C ARG A 74 -21.53 12.09 9.21
N TRP A 75 -22.14 12.63 10.28
CA TRP A 75 -23.14 13.70 10.19
C TRP A 75 -22.69 15.04 10.80
N SER A 76 -21.67 15.04 11.67
CA SER A 76 -21.25 16.24 12.39
C SER A 76 -20.32 17.16 11.61
N ARG A 77 -19.81 16.71 10.47
CA ARG A 77 -18.87 17.47 9.63
C ARG A 77 -19.53 17.87 8.30
N PRO A 78 -19.36 19.13 7.84
CA PRO A 78 -19.80 19.53 6.52
C PRO A 78 -19.30 18.66 5.38
N LEU A 79 -18.04 18.23 5.47
CA LEU A 79 -17.42 17.30 4.55
C LEU A 79 -16.74 16.14 5.30
N PRO A 80 -16.69 14.94 4.69
CA PRO A 80 -15.89 13.84 5.23
C PRO A 80 -14.39 14.22 5.24
N PRO A 81 -13.55 13.61 6.09
CA PRO A 81 -12.11 13.92 6.14
C PRO A 81 -11.43 13.90 4.78
N THR A 82 -11.81 12.94 3.94
CA THR A 82 -11.41 12.85 2.54
C THR A 82 -12.63 12.61 1.67
N LEU A 83 -12.73 13.36 0.59
CA LEU A 83 -13.73 13.27 -0.44
C LEU A 83 -13.07 12.72 -1.71
N VAL A 84 -13.41 11.50 -2.11
CA VAL A 84 -12.93 10.87 -3.35
C VAL A 84 -14.06 10.90 -4.37
N ILE A 85 -13.85 11.57 -5.50
CA ILE A 85 -14.89 11.79 -6.51
C ILE A 85 -14.38 11.52 -7.92
N SER A 86 -15.31 11.30 -8.84
CA SER A 86 -15.02 11.25 -10.28
C SER A 86 -14.70 12.66 -10.81
N GLU A 87 -13.84 12.75 -11.81
CA GLU A 87 -13.64 13.97 -12.62
C GLU A 87 -14.92 14.45 -13.31
N ALA A 88 -15.89 13.54 -13.53
CA ALA A 88 -17.20 13.85 -14.07
C ALA A 88 -18.22 14.30 -13.01
N ALA A 89 -17.84 14.39 -11.73
CA ALA A 89 -18.73 14.85 -10.67
C ALA A 89 -19.16 16.30 -10.90
N THR A 90 -20.47 16.54 -10.86
CA THR A 90 -21.08 17.88 -11.01
C THR A 90 -21.52 18.48 -9.68
N GLU A 91 -21.45 17.69 -8.61
CA GLU A 91 -21.99 18.04 -7.30
C GLU A 91 -21.26 17.32 -6.16
N ILE A 92 -21.37 17.87 -4.96
CA ILE A 92 -20.86 17.30 -3.71
C ILE A 92 -21.93 17.35 -2.63
N GLU A 93 -21.92 16.38 -1.72
CA GLU A 93 -22.86 16.34 -0.58
C GLU A 93 -22.26 17.11 0.61
N LEU A 94 -23.00 18.09 1.12
CA LEU A 94 -22.69 18.85 2.33
C LEU A 94 -23.59 18.38 3.47
N THR A 95 -23.02 18.16 4.65
CA THR A 95 -23.82 17.94 5.86
C THR A 95 -23.94 19.20 6.70
N LEU A 96 -25.15 19.54 7.13
CA LEU A 96 -25.45 20.80 7.79
C LEU A 96 -26.29 20.53 9.04
N ASP A 97 -26.06 21.32 10.08
CA ASP A 97 -27.07 21.55 11.13
C ASP A 97 -28.19 22.39 10.50
N GLU A 98 -29.46 22.02 10.69
CA GLU A 98 -30.60 22.72 10.04
C GLU A 98 -30.66 24.20 10.44
N ASP A 99 -30.22 24.55 11.65
CA ASP A 99 -30.13 25.92 12.15
C ASP A 99 -29.17 26.79 11.33
N ARG A 100 -28.30 26.17 10.50
CA ARG A 100 -27.32 26.85 9.64
C ARG A 100 -27.81 27.05 8.21
N LEU A 101 -29.04 26.69 7.88
CA LEU A 101 -29.58 26.86 6.53
C LEU A 101 -29.61 28.32 6.05
N SER A 102 -29.69 29.28 6.98
CA SER A 102 -29.64 30.71 6.69
C SER A 102 -28.23 31.26 6.54
N ASP A 103 -27.18 30.47 6.83
CA ASP A 103 -25.80 30.91 6.67
C ASP A 103 -25.45 31.08 5.18
N ARG A 104 -24.63 32.08 4.88
CA ARG A 104 -23.92 32.13 3.60
C ARG A 104 -22.78 31.13 3.64
N CYS A 105 -22.63 30.34 2.58
CA CYS A 105 -21.62 29.30 2.46
C CYS A 105 -20.70 29.56 1.28
N TRP A 106 -19.39 29.47 1.49
CA TRP A 106 -18.38 29.52 0.44
C TRP A 106 -17.66 28.19 0.37
N ILE A 107 -17.49 27.69 -0.86
CA ILE A 107 -16.69 26.51 -1.15
C ILE A 107 -15.43 26.99 -1.87
N GLU A 108 -14.28 26.58 -1.38
CA GLU A 108 -12.97 26.88 -1.96
C GLU A 108 -12.24 25.56 -2.25
N ILE A 109 -11.68 25.43 -3.45
CA ILE A 109 -10.78 24.33 -3.80
C ILE A 109 -9.39 24.91 -4.04
N ARG A 110 -8.38 24.31 -3.40
CA ARG A 110 -6.96 24.56 -3.63
C ARG A 110 -6.37 23.39 -4.42
N TRP A 111 -5.88 23.67 -5.62
CA TRP A 111 -5.42 22.64 -6.56
C TRP A 111 -4.02 22.13 -6.21
N GLU A 112 -3.71 20.90 -6.65
CA GLU A 112 -2.42 20.22 -6.37
C GLU A 112 -1.25 21.01 -6.96
N GLN A 113 -1.44 21.53 -8.18
CA GLN A 113 -0.44 22.29 -8.92
C GLN A 113 -0.43 23.78 -8.55
N GLY A 114 -1.19 24.17 -7.52
CA GLY A 114 -1.39 25.55 -7.10
C GLY A 114 -2.59 26.23 -7.78
N GLY A 115 -2.92 27.42 -7.28
CA GLY A 115 -4.14 28.14 -7.66
C GLY A 115 -5.34 27.74 -6.80
N THR A 116 -6.37 28.58 -6.85
CA THR A 116 -7.60 28.39 -6.07
C THR A 116 -8.81 28.77 -6.91
N VAL A 117 -9.92 28.11 -6.65
CA VAL A 117 -11.25 28.52 -7.14
C VAL A 117 -12.19 28.56 -5.95
N HIS A 118 -13.10 29.52 -5.94
CA HIS A 118 -14.11 29.60 -4.91
C HIS A 118 -15.43 30.12 -5.47
N TRP A 119 -16.53 29.71 -4.86
CA TRP A 119 -17.85 30.21 -5.18
C TRP A 119 -18.75 30.18 -3.95
N GLU A 120 -19.81 30.98 -4.01
CA GLU A 120 -20.84 31.01 -2.99
C GLU A 120 -21.96 30.01 -3.31
N VAL A 121 -22.52 29.42 -2.26
CA VAL A 121 -23.64 28.49 -2.30
C VAL A 121 -24.72 28.97 -1.33
N VAL A 122 -25.96 28.94 -1.83
CA VAL A 122 -27.16 29.33 -1.10
C VAL A 122 -27.80 28.05 -0.58
N LEU A 123 -27.64 27.79 0.73
CA LEU A 123 -27.89 26.48 1.35
C LEU A 123 -29.36 26.06 1.34
N ASP A 124 -30.28 27.02 1.59
CA ASP A 124 -31.73 26.81 1.62
C ASP A 124 -32.31 26.36 0.26
N ALA A 125 -31.68 26.76 -0.84
CA ALA A 125 -32.05 26.39 -2.21
C ALA A 125 -31.49 25.03 -2.65
N LEU A 126 -30.57 24.42 -1.90
CA LEU A 126 -29.99 23.13 -2.28
C LEU A 126 -30.97 21.97 -2.05
N PRO A 127 -31.01 20.95 -2.93
CA PRO A 127 -31.81 19.75 -2.72
C PRO A 127 -31.38 19.00 -1.46
N GLU A 128 -32.34 18.65 -0.59
CA GLU A 128 -32.12 17.74 0.55
C GLU A 128 -32.09 16.29 0.07
N THR A 129 -31.00 15.58 0.37
CA THR A 129 -30.84 14.16 0.04
C THR A 129 -31.24 13.28 1.20
N ARG A 130 -30.84 13.63 2.42
CA ARG A 130 -31.06 12.84 3.64
C ARG A 130 -31.20 13.73 4.87
N ARG A 131 -31.78 13.16 5.92
CA ARG A 131 -31.98 13.81 7.21
C ARG A 131 -31.65 12.86 8.35
N ALA A 132 -31.08 13.39 9.42
CA ALA A 132 -30.85 12.72 10.68
C ALA A 132 -31.15 13.63 11.86
N ALA A 133 -31.31 13.06 13.05
CA ALA A 133 -31.42 13.81 14.29
C ALA A 133 -30.66 13.09 15.40
N PHE A 134 -29.83 13.84 16.13
CA PHE A 134 -29.13 13.38 17.33
C PHE A 134 -28.80 14.59 18.22
N ASP A 135 -28.64 14.36 19.53
CA ASP A 135 -28.41 15.41 20.54
C ASP A 135 -29.46 16.55 20.51
N GLY A 136 -30.70 16.22 20.14
CA GLY A 136 -31.80 17.19 20.03
C GLY A 136 -31.68 18.16 18.86
N ARG A 137 -30.75 17.93 17.92
CA ARG A 137 -30.54 18.77 16.74
C ARG A 137 -30.80 18.01 15.44
N PRO A 138 -31.52 18.62 14.49
CA PRO A 138 -31.67 18.08 13.15
C PRO A 138 -30.41 18.36 12.30
N TYR A 139 -29.95 17.33 11.61
CA TYR A 139 -28.89 17.40 10.61
C TYR A 139 -29.44 17.00 9.25
N ILE A 140 -29.01 17.68 8.20
CA ILE A 140 -29.45 17.46 6.83
C ILE A 140 -28.24 17.32 5.91
N LYS A 141 -28.37 16.44 4.92
CA LYS A 141 -27.43 16.34 3.80
C LYS A 141 -28.05 17.01 2.59
N ARG A 142 -27.30 17.91 1.97
CA ARG A 142 -27.74 18.65 0.78
C ARG A 142 -26.68 18.60 -0.31
N THR A 143 -27.14 18.57 -1.55
CA THR A 143 -26.26 18.48 -2.72
C THR A 143 -25.91 19.89 -3.21
N ALA A 144 -24.63 20.25 -3.16
CA ALA A 144 -24.11 21.52 -3.67
C ALA A 144 -23.46 21.34 -5.05
N PRO A 145 -23.76 22.20 -6.03
CA PRO A 145 -23.16 22.11 -7.36
C PRO A 145 -21.68 22.51 -7.33
N LEU A 146 -20.86 21.77 -8.07
CA LEU A 146 -19.48 22.14 -8.39
C LEU A 146 -19.51 23.15 -9.54
N ARG A 147 -19.02 24.38 -9.30
CA ARG A 147 -19.02 25.48 -10.30
C ARG A 147 -17.68 25.65 -11.00
N CYS A 148 -16.90 24.59 -11.08
CA CYS A 148 -15.61 24.55 -11.73
C CYS A 148 -15.40 23.21 -12.44
N ARG A 149 -14.50 23.20 -13.42
CA ARG A 149 -13.99 21.95 -13.99
C ARG A 149 -13.04 21.31 -12.97
N LEU A 150 -13.21 20.02 -12.70
CA LEU A 150 -12.31 19.27 -11.85
C LEU A 150 -11.06 18.85 -12.63
N GLU A 151 -9.91 18.91 -11.98
CA GLU A 151 -8.64 18.38 -12.50
C GLU A 151 -8.29 17.10 -11.75
N LEU A 152 -7.66 16.13 -12.41
CA LEU A 152 -7.23 14.90 -11.77
C LEU A 152 -6.09 15.17 -10.78
N GLY A 153 -6.23 14.70 -9.54
CA GLY A 153 -5.17 14.85 -8.56
C GLY A 153 -5.62 14.91 -7.12
N TYR A 154 -4.70 15.39 -6.29
CA TYR A 154 -4.84 15.48 -4.84
C TYR A 154 -4.89 16.94 -4.41
N HIS A 155 -6.08 17.38 -4.05
CA HIS A 155 -6.43 18.77 -3.78
C HIS A 155 -6.91 18.92 -2.34
N GLU A 156 -7.19 20.16 -1.96
CA GLU A 156 -7.86 20.48 -0.72
C GLU A 156 -9.16 21.20 -1.02
N ILE A 157 -10.21 20.86 -0.29
CA ILE A 157 -11.49 21.56 -0.33
C ILE A 157 -11.79 22.13 1.05
N GLU A 158 -12.25 23.37 1.09
CA GLU A 158 -12.69 24.02 2.31
C GLU A 158 -14.09 24.59 2.12
N VAL A 159 -14.92 24.39 3.14
CA VAL A 159 -16.25 25.00 3.25
C VAL A 159 -16.22 25.99 4.40
N ARG A 160 -16.59 27.24 4.14
CA ARG A 160 -16.65 28.32 5.14
C ARG A 160 -18.07 28.86 5.24
N PHE A 161 -18.54 29.07 6.46
CA PHE A 161 -19.88 29.61 6.76
C PHE A 161 -19.77 31.02 7.35
N SER A 162 -20.76 31.88 7.09
CA SER A 162 -20.82 33.24 7.67
C SER A 162 -20.85 33.26 9.20
N SER A 163 -21.28 32.17 9.82
CA SER A 163 -21.27 31.96 11.28
C SER A 163 -19.88 31.66 11.85
N GLY A 164 -18.84 31.57 11.01
CA GLY A 164 -17.45 31.31 11.41
C GLY A 164 -17.08 29.82 11.45
N LEU A 165 -18.00 28.90 11.19
CA LEU A 165 -17.67 27.49 11.00
C LEU A 165 -16.83 27.31 9.73
N THR A 166 -15.74 26.55 9.82
CA THR A 166 -14.95 26.12 8.67
C THR A 166 -14.71 24.62 8.70
N CYS A 167 -14.64 23.99 7.54
CA CYS A 167 -14.36 22.57 7.39
C CYS A 167 -13.43 22.34 6.21
N GLN A 168 -12.19 21.96 6.50
CA GLN A 168 -11.22 21.53 5.48
C GLN A 168 -11.28 20.01 5.31
N SER A 169 -11.07 19.53 4.08
CA SER A 169 -11.02 18.11 3.73
C SER A 169 -10.05 17.89 2.56
N SER A 170 -9.48 16.69 2.48
CA SER A 170 -8.75 16.27 1.28
C SER A 170 -9.75 16.01 0.15
N LEU A 171 -9.49 16.54 -1.03
CA LEU A 171 -10.27 16.29 -2.24
C LEU A 171 -9.41 15.48 -3.21
N ILE A 172 -9.86 14.27 -3.55
CA ILE A 172 -9.19 13.42 -4.51
C ILE A 172 -10.10 13.28 -5.72
N VAL A 173 -9.67 13.83 -6.85
CA VAL A 173 -10.40 13.75 -8.11
C VAL A 173 -9.76 12.65 -8.95
N CYS A 174 -10.55 11.64 -9.26
CA CYS A 174 -10.11 10.43 -9.93
C CYS A 174 -10.78 10.27 -11.30
N PRO A 175 -10.11 9.64 -12.27
CA PRO A 175 -10.78 9.22 -13.50
C PRO A 175 -11.81 8.13 -13.19
N ASP A 176 -12.74 7.90 -14.10
CA ASP A 176 -13.69 6.79 -13.97
C ASP A 176 -13.08 5.43 -14.35
N LYS A 177 -11.94 5.43 -15.03
CA LYS A 177 -11.25 4.24 -15.54
C LYS A 177 -9.74 4.31 -15.30
N ALA A 178 -9.12 3.17 -15.08
CA ALA A 178 -7.67 3.00 -15.05
C ALA A 178 -7.07 3.23 -16.45
N TYR A 179 -5.75 3.30 -16.52
CA TYR A 179 -5.05 3.47 -17.79
C TYR A 179 -5.17 2.22 -18.65
N HIS A 180 -5.76 2.38 -19.83
CA HIS A 180 -5.78 1.38 -20.89
C HIS A 180 -4.99 1.89 -22.11
N PRO A 181 -3.89 1.22 -22.52
CA PRO A 181 -3.07 1.69 -23.62
C PRO A 181 -3.79 1.47 -24.97
N PRO A 182 -3.70 2.43 -25.92
CA PRO A 182 -4.45 2.36 -27.18
C PRO A 182 -4.20 1.09 -28.02
N PHE A 183 -3.02 0.47 -27.91
CA PHE A 183 -2.69 -0.74 -28.70
C PHE A 183 -3.42 -2.00 -28.21
N LEU A 184 -4.01 -1.97 -27.01
CA LEU A 184 -4.85 -3.05 -26.49
C LEU A 184 -6.33 -2.84 -26.76
N SER A 185 -6.74 -1.69 -27.30
CA SER A 185 -8.14 -1.41 -27.61
C SER A 185 -8.68 -2.35 -28.71
N GLY A 186 -9.96 -2.74 -28.58
CA GLY A 186 -10.61 -3.65 -29.53
C GLY A 186 -10.00 -5.05 -29.52
N ASP A 187 -9.52 -5.52 -30.67
CA ASP A 187 -8.87 -6.82 -30.83
C ASP A 187 -7.36 -6.82 -30.51
N GLY A 188 -6.85 -5.72 -29.96
CA GLY A 188 -5.46 -5.62 -29.50
C GLY A 188 -5.12 -6.71 -28.47
N ARG A 189 -3.94 -7.32 -28.61
CA ARG A 189 -3.43 -8.35 -27.68
C ARG A 189 -1.96 -8.08 -27.35
N ALA A 190 -1.58 -8.49 -26.15
CA ALA A 190 -0.20 -8.55 -25.69
C ALA A 190 0.10 -9.91 -25.08
N ALA A 191 1.34 -10.36 -25.22
CA ALA A 191 1.85 -11.57 -24.59
C ALA A 191 3.18 -11.30 -23.91
N GLY A 192 3.48 -12.04 -22.86
CA GLY A 192 4.67 -11.83 -22.03
C GLY A 192 5.13 -13.09 -21.34
N LEU A 193 6.29 -13.02 -20.70
CA LEU A 193 6.86 -14.10 -19.91
C LEU A 193 6.82 -13.74 -18.42
N GLY A 194 6.24 -14.60 -17.60
CA GLY A 194 6.33 -14.49 -16.14
C GLY A 194 7.57 -15.18 -15.59
N VAL A 195 8.31 -14.52 -14.71
CA VAL A 195 9.53 -15.04 -14.10
C VAL A 195 9.63 -14.71 -12.62
N ALA A 196 10.08 -15.67 -11.83
CA ALA A 196 10.63 -15.42 -10.50
C ALA A 196 12.08 -14.95 -10.68
N LEU A 197 12.32 -13.63 -10.64
CA LEU A 197 13.62 -13.02 -10.93
C LEU A 197 14.73 -13.63 -10.07
N TYR A 198 14.46 -13.86 -8.78
CA TYR A 198 15.43 -14.46 -7.87
C TYR A 198 15.93 -15.83 -8.36
N GLY A 199 15.10 -16.59 -9.08
CA GLY A 199 15.39 -17.93 -9.60
C GLY A 199 16.24 -17.96 -10.87
N LEU A 200 16.53 -16.82 -11.51
CA LEU A 200 17.40 -16.81 -12.68
C LEU A 200 18.85 -17.16 -12.29
N LYS A 201 19.45 -18.07 -13.05
CA LYS A 201 20.87 -18.43 -12.94
C LYS A 201 21.65 -17.85 -14.12
N SER A 202 22.85 -17.37 -13.84
CA SER A 202 23.82 -16.98 -14.86
C SER A 202 25.24 -17.28 -14.37
N GLU A 203 26.20 -17.32 -15.29
CA GLU A 203 27.62 -17.51 -14.94
C GLU A 203 28.20 -16.33 -14.13
N ARG A 204 27.49 -15.19 -14.10
CA ARG A 204 27.90 -13.93 -13.48
C ARG A 204 27.24 -13.67 -12.13
N ASN A 205 25.98 -14.02 -11.93
CA ASN A 205 25.25 -13.48 -10.78
C ASN A 205 25.76 -14.01 -9.43
N TRP A 206 25.40 -13.33 -8.35
CA TRP A 206 25.93 -13.63 -7.02
C TRP A 206 24.99 -14.53 -6.21
N GLY A 207 24.46 -15.58 -6.85
CA GLY A 207 23.62 -16.61 -6.23
C GLY A 207 22.10 -16.47 -6.44
N CYS A 208 21.66 -15.37 -7.03
CA CYS A 208 20.27 -15.17 -7.45
C CYS A 208 20.24 -14.22 -8.64
N GLY A 209 19.15 -14.26 -9.41
CA GLY A 209 18.96 -13.34 -10.51
C GLY A 209 18.97 -11.88 -10.06
N ASP A 210 19.65 -11.04 -10.83
CA ASP A 210 19.75 -9.59 -10.61
C ASP A 210 19.30 -8.78 -11.83
N PHE A 211 19.38 -7.44 -11.74
CA PHE A 211 18.90 -6.58 -12.81
C PHE A 211 19.66 -6.70 -14.13
N THR A 212 20.91 -7.19 -14.13
CA THR A 212 21.61 -7.47 -15.38
C THR A 212 21.15 -8.79 -15.98
N ASP A 213 20.85 -9.80 -15.15
CA ASP A 213 20.20 -11.02 -15.63
C ASP A 213 18.81 -10.73 -16.21
N LEU A 214 18.05 -9.82 -15.58
CA LEU A 214 16.76 -9.36 -16.12
C LEU A 214 16.93 -8.71 -17.50
N LYS A 215 17.93 -7.86 -17.70
CA LYS A 215 18.22 -7.25 -19.02
C LYS A 215 18.58 -8.29 -20.07
N ASN A 216 19.44 -9.24 -19.71
CA ASN A 216 19.79 -10.34 -20.62
C ASN A 216 18.56 -11.18 -21.00
N LEU A 217 17.66 -11.44 -20.04
CA LEU A 217 16.40 -12.14 -20.30
C LEU A 217 15.50 -11.32 -21.23
N ILE A 218 15.39 -10.00 -21.01
CA ILE A 218 14.64 -9.08 -21.87
C ILE A 218 15.13 -9.14 -23.31
N GLU A 219 16.45 -9.07 -23.53
CA GLU A 219 17.05 -9.14 -24.88
C GLU A 219 16.68 -10.46 -25.57
N TRP A 220 16.85 -11.58 -24.87
CA TRP A 220 16.53 -12.90 -25.40
C TRP A 220 15.03 -13.05 -25.69
N VAL A 221 14.15 -12.71 -24.75
CA VAL A 221 12.69 -12.81 -24.92
C VAL A 221 12.21 -11.89 -26.05
N SER A 222 12.74 -10.67 -26.14
CA SER A 222 12.39 -9.75 -27.22
C SER A 222 12.79 -10.33 -28.59
N ALA A 223 14.02 -10.82 -28.72
CA ALA A 223 14.53 -11.37 -29.97
C ALA A 223 13.76 -12.62 -30.43
N GLU A 224 13.52 -13.55 -29.51
CA GLU A 224 12.97 -14.87 -29.85
C GLU A 224 11.44 -14.93 -29.83
N MET A 225 10.79 -14.19 -28.92
CA MET A 225 9.34 -14.29 -28.68
C MET A 225 8.56 -13.03 -29.07
N ARG A 226 9.25 -11.90 -29.30
CA ARG A 226 8.64 -10.58 -29.53
C ARG A 226 7.62 -10.23 -28.44
N ALA A 227 7.94 -10.57 -27.20
CA ALA A 227 7.04 -10.36 -26.08
C ALA A 227 6.89 -8.87 -25.74
N ASP A 228 5.76 -8.50 -25.18
CA ASP A 228 5.42 -7.14 -24.78
C ASP A 228 5.80 -6.81 -23.35
N PHE A 229 6.00 -7.84 -22.52
CA PHE A 229 6.37 -7.67 -21.11
C PHE A 229 7.13 -8.86 -20.51
N ILE A 230 7.82 -8.56 -19.41
CA ILE A 230 8.30 -9.54 -18.43
C ILE A 230 7.54 -9.30 -17.11
N ALA A 231 6.79 -10.30 -16.65
CA ALA A 231 6.12 -10.27 -15.35
C ALA A 231 7.09 -10.73 -14.26
N LEU A 232 7.16 -9.98 -13.17
CA LEU A 232 8.09 -10.23 -12.07
C LEU A 232 7.33 -10.65 -10.82
N ASN A 233 7.96 -11.48 -9.99
CA ASN A 233 7.53 -11.62 -8.60
C ASN A 233 7.64 -10.26 -7.86
N PRO A 234 7.01 -10.11 -6.68
CA PRO A 234 7.20 -8.91 -5.87
C PRO A 234 8.67 -8.70 -5.53
N LEU A 235 9.19 -7.49 -5.81
CA LEU A 235 10.59 -7.14 -5.56
C LEU A 235 10.82 -6.48 -4.19
N HIS A 236 9.82 -6.56 -3.31
CA HIS A 236 9.76 -5.91 -2.00
C HIS A 236 10.96 -6.22 -1.11
N ALA A 237 11.31 -5.29 -0.23
CA ALA A 237 12.40 -5.45 0.72
C ALA A 237 12.08 -6.58 1.72
N LEU A 238 13.06 -7.47 1.92
CA LEU A 238 12.99 -8.59 2.86
C LEU A 238 14.10 -8.48 3.91
N ALA A 239 13.97 -9.22 5.01
CA ALA A 239 15.04 -9.35 5.99
C ALA A 239 16.21 -10.18 5.44
N ASN A 240 15.93 -11.16 4.57
CA ASN A 240 16.90 -12.10 3.99
C ASN A 240 17.72 -12.85 5.06
N ARG A 241 17.04 -13.45 6.03
CA ARG A 241 17.66 -14.24 7.11
C ARG A 241 17.16 -15.69 7.04
N HIS A 242 17.83 -16.67 7.65
CA HIS A 242 17.30 -18.04 7.79
C HIS A 242 16.85 -18.32 9.24
N PRO A 243 15.77 -19.11 9.48
CA PRO A 243 15.04 -19.92 8.51
C PRO A 243 13.77 -19.26 7.91
N TYR A 244 13.46 -18.01 8.25
CA TYR A 244 12.23 -17.30 7.86
C TYR A 244 12.52 -16.00 7.07
N ASN A 245 11.50 -15.33 6.51
CA ASN A 245 11.63 -13.99 5.88
C ASN A 245 12.36 -13.97 4.52
N SER A 246 12.13 -15.00 3.70
CA SER A 246 12.54 -15.10 2.28
C SER A 246 11.38 -15.00 1.28
N SER A 247 10.12 -15.09 1.73
CA SER A 247 8.94 -14.99 0.86
C SER A 247 8.74 -13.57 0.33
N PRO A 248 8.66 -13.35 -1.00
CA PRO A 248 8.30 -12.07 -1.60
C PRO A 248 6.93 -11.55 -1.18
N TYR A 249 6.05 -12.45 -0.74
CA TYR A 249 4.66 -12.16 -0.37
C TYR A 249 4.46 -11.88 1.12
N LEU A 250 5.53 -11.92 1.94
CA LEU A 250 5.50 -11.44 3.32
C LEU A 250 6.68 -10.47 3.55
N PRO A 251 6.62 -9.28 2.93
CA PRO A 251 7.76 -8.39 2.90
C PRO A 251 7.97 -7.65 4.22
N LEU A 252 9.24 -7.33 4.49
CA LEU A 252 9.62 -6.40 5.55
C LEU A 252 9.08 -4.99 5.26
N SER A 253 9.08 -4.60 3.98
CA SER A 253 8.48 -3.36 3.49
C SER A 253 8.03 -3.54 2.05
N SER A 254 6.78 -3.18 1.76
CA SER A 254 6.21 -3.15 0.40
C SER A 254 6.48 -1.82 -0.32
N LEU A 255 6.99 -0.80 0.39
CA LEU A 255 7.38 0.49 -0.17
C LEU A 255 8.77 0.48 -0.82
N TYR A 256 9.65 -0.41 -0.37
CA TYR A 256 11.05 -0.48 -0.77
C TYR A 256 11.41 -1.85 -1.33
N ARG A 257 12.57 -1.95 -1.98
CA ARG A 257 12.96 -3.13 -2.76
C ARG A 257 14.11 -3.90 -2.14
N ASN A 258 14.18 -5.20 -2.43
CA ASN A 258 15.23 -6.08 -1.92
C ASN A 258 16.57 -5.83 -2.61
N HIS A 259 17.64 -5.62 -1.83
CA HIS A 259 18.98 -5.40 -2.36
C HIS A 259 19.60 -6.62 -3.02
N ILE A 260 19.02 -7.83 -2.85
CA ILE A 260 19.52 -9.02 -3.54
C ILE A 260 19.43 -8.89 -5.06
N TYR A 261 18.54 -8.05 -5.60
CA TYR A 261 18.37 -7.87 -7.05
C TYR A 261 19.39 -6.89 -7.67
N LEU A 262 20.22 -6.21 -6.87
CA LEU A 262 21.26 -5.34 -7.40
C LEU A 262 22.37 -6.16 -8.06
N ASP A 263 22.74 -5.78 -9.28
CA ASP A 263 24.06 -6.11 -9.83
C ASP A 263 25.08 -5.15 -9.20
N ILE A 264 25.92 -5.69 -8.32
CA ILE A 264 26.91 -4.90 -7.59
C ILE A 264 28.01 -4.37 -8.52
N GLU A 265 28.36 -5.13 -9.54
CA GLU A 265 29.45 -4.80 -10.46
C GLU A 265 29.09 -3.63 -11.38
N ARG A 266 27.78 -3.38 -11.57
CA ARG A 266 27.23 -2.25 -12.33
C ARG A 266 27.14 -0.94 -11.54
N ILE A 267 27.40 -0.96 -10.24
CA ILE A 267 27.42 0.27 -9.44
C ILE A 267 28.68 1.07 -9.82
N PRO A 268 28.57 2.36 -10.19
CA PRO A 268 29.71 3.14 -10.68
C PRO A 268 30.92 3.17 -9.72
N ASP A 269 30.65 3.11 -8.41
CA ASP A 269 31.68 3.11 -7.37
C ASP A 269 32.46 1.79 -7.26
N TYR A 270 31.94 0.68 -7.81
CA TYR A 270 32.43 -0.68 -7.58
C TYR A 270 33.91 -0.85 -7.96
N ALA A 271 34.26 -0.52 -9.21
CA ALA A 271 35.62 -0.68 -9.70
C ALA A 271 36.61 0.18 -8.90
N ALA A 272 36.28 1.45 -8.68
CA ALA A 272 37.12 2.38 -7.93
C ALA A 272 37.18 2.08 -6.42
N ALA A 273 36.23 1.34 -5.87
CA ALA A 273 36.25 0.84 -4.49
C ALA A 273 37.14 -0.41 -4.31
N GLY A 274 37.81 -0.88 -5.37
CA GLY A 274 38.62 -2.09 -5.36
C GLY A 274 37.82 -3.38 -5.54
N GLY A 275 36.58 -3.28 -6.02
CA GLY A 275 35.66 -4.40 -6.21
C GLY A 275 36.29 -5.59 -6.93
N PRO A 276 36.88 -5.41 -8.13
CA PRO A 276 37.52 -6.49 -8.87
C PRO A 276 38.62 -7.23 -8.07
N GLN A 277 39.45 -6.48 -7.33
CA GLN A 277 40.51 -7.08 -6.52
C GLN A 277 39.95 -7.88 -5.34
N TYR A 278 38.88 -7.40 -4.69
CA TYR A 278 38.21 -8.14 -3.63
C TYR A 278 37.47 -9.38 -4.17
N LEU A 279 36.90 -9.29 -5.37
CA LEU A 279 36.20 -10.39 -6.03
C LEU A 279 37.14 -11.58 -6.28
N GLU A 280 38.39 -11.29 -6.66
CA GLU A 280 39.43 -12.30 -6.90
C GLU A 280 39.99 -12.95 -5.62
N SER A 281 39.62 -12.45 -4.43
CA SER A 281 40.08 -13.07 -3.18
C SER A 281 39.56 -14.52 -3.08
N PRO A 282 40.39 -15.49 -2.62
CA PRO A 282 39.98 -16.90 -2.56
C PRO A 282 38.68 -17.14 -1.78
N ALA A 283 38.46 -16.38 -0.71
CA ALA A 283 37.25 -16.46 0.10
C ALA A 283 35.99 -16.03 -0.67
N VAL A 284 36.07 -14.93 -1.45
CA VAL A 284 34.92 -14.43 -2.23
C VAL A 284 34.64 -15.35 -3.42
N ARG A 285 35.69 -15.82 -4.12
CA ARG A 285 35.55 -16.78 -5.22
C ARG A 285 34.89 -18.08 -4.77
N SER A 286 35.30 -18.61 -3.62
CA SER A 286 34.70 -19.81 -3.04
C SER A 286 33.23 -19.59 -2.68
N GLU A 287 32.89 -18.47 -2.02
CA GLU A 287 31.50 -18.13 -1.68
C GLU A 287 30.64 -17.98 -2.94
N LEU A 288 31.11 -17.27 -3.98
CA LEU A 288 30.38 -17.14 -5.24
C LEU A 288 30.19 -18.47 -5.96
N SER A 289 31.21 -19.32 -5.97
CA SER A 289 31.12 -20.65 -6.57
C SER A 289 30.07 -21.51 -5.85
N TYR A 290 30.02 -21.45 -4.52
CA TYR A 290 28.97 -22.10 -3.73
C TYR A 290 27.59 -21.53 -4.08
N LEU A 291 27.43 -20.21 -4.02
CA LEU A 291 26.13 -19.55 -4.23
C LEU A 291 25.55 -19.81 -5.63
N ARG A 292 26.39 -19.84 -6.67
CA ARG A 292 25.93 -20.16 -8.05
C ARG A 292 25.57 -21.63 -8.24
N SER A 293 26.31 -22.54 -7.57
CA SER A 293 26.11 -23.98 -7.70
C SER A 293 25.01 -24.54 -6.80
N ALA A 294 24.61 -23.80 -5.76
CA ALA A 294 23.54 -24.21 -4.85
C ALA A 294 22.24 -24.51 -5.61
N GLU A 295 21.55 -25.57 -5.19
CA GLU A 295 20.26 -25.98 -5.76
C GLU A 295 19.18 -24.92 -5.45
N PHE A 296 19.12 -24.49 -4.19
CA PHE A 296 18.24 -23.43 -3.70
C PHE A 296 19.02 -22.15 -3.41
N ILE A 297 18.33 -21.01 -3.45
CA ILE A 297 18.93 -19.71 -3.15
C ILE A 297 19.22 -19.61 -1.66
N ASP A 298 20.49 -19.34 -1.34
CA ASP A 298 20.93 -19.01 0.02
C ASP A 298 20.82 -17.49 0.25
N TYR A 299 19.60 -17.05 0.60
CA TYR A 299 19.26 -15.63 0.73
C TYR A 299 20.17 -14.89 1.71
N GLU A 300 20.50 -15.52 2.84
CA GLU A 300 21.30 -14.89 3.89
C GLU A 300 22.74 -14.69 3.44
N ARG A 301 23.37 -15.71 2.83
CA ARG A 301 24.74 -15.59 2.33
C ARG A 301 24.83 -14.62 1.14
N THR A 302 23.90 -14.69 0.19
CA THR A 302 23.82 -13.73 -0.93
C THR A 302 23.66 -12.30 -0.41
N SER A 303 22.71 -12.07 0.51
CA SER A 303 22.48 -10.77 1.14
C SER A 303 23.74 -10.24 1.83
N ARG A 304 24.40 -11.08 2.65
CA ARG A 304 25.61 -10.72 3.38
C ARG A 304 26.76 -10.36 2.43
N LEU A 305 26.97 -11.14 1.37
CA LEU A 305 28.02 -10.89 0.39
C LEU A 305 27.77 -9.57 -0.36
N LYS A 306 26.54 -9.36 -0.88
CA LYS A 306 26.18 -8.13 -1.58
C LYS A 306 26.29 -6.91 -0.66
N LEU A 307 25.81 -6.98 0.59
CA LEU A 307 25.93 -5.88 1.55
C LEU A 307 27.40 -5.51 1.88
N LYS A 308 28.31 -6.49 1.89
CA LYS A 308 29.75 -6.22 2.09
C LYS A 308 30.30 -5.32 0.99
N PHE A 309 30.00 -5.63 -0.27
CA PHE A 309 30.46 -4.82 -1.40
C PHE A 309 29.69 -3.51 -1.55
N LEU A 310 28.38 -3.49 -1.27
CA LEU A 310 27.60 -2.24 -1.22
C LEU A 310 28.21 -1.24 -0.23
N LYS A 311 28.71 -1.71 0.93
CA LYS A 311 29.41 -0.86 1.90
C LYS A 311 30.74 -0.33 1.35
N LEU A 312 31.46 -1.10 0.52
CA LEU A 312 32.66 -0.61 -0.17
C LEU A 312 32.30 0.50 -1.17
N CYS A 313 31.30 0.26 -2.02
CA CYS A 313 30.78 1.24 -2.97
C CYS A 313 30.31 2.52 -2.26
N PHE A 314 29.55 2.38 -1.18
CA PHE A 314 29.06 3.53 -0.41
C PHE A 314 30.19 4.32 0.26
N ARG A 315 31.24 3.68 0.76
CA ARG A 315 32.41 4.39 1.32
C ARG A 315 33.14 5.21 0.25
N ARG A 316 33.29 4.67 -0.97
CA ARG A 316 33.83 5.40 -2.13
C ARG A 316 32.91 6.59 -2.47
N PHE A 317 31.62 6.33 -2.67
CA PHE A 317 30.62 7.37 -2.94
C PHE A 317 30.65 8.49 -1.89
N LEU A 318 30.70 8.15 -0.60
CA LEU A 318 30.74 9.14 0.47
C LEU A 318 31.95 10.07 0.38
N ARG A 319 33.13 9.51 0.11
CA ARG A 319 34.39 10.27 0.08
C ARG A 319 34.48 11.13 -1.18
N ASP A 320 34.15 10.54 -2.33
CA ASP A 320 34.54 11.10 -3.62
C ASP A 320 33.38 11.79 -4.34
N GLU A 321 32.13 11.48 -3.98
CA GLU A 321 30.95 12.11 -4.57
C GLU A 321 30.24 12.99 -3.53
N TYR A 322 29.77 12.38 -2.44
CA TYR A 322 28.91 13.04 -1.45
C TYR A 322 29.63 14.20 -0.73
N ALA A 323 30.83 13.95 -0.21
CA ALA A 323 31.62 14.99 0.48
C ALA A 323 32.04 16.14 -0.45
N LEU A 324 32.20 15.85 -1.75
CA LEU A 324 32.60 16.83 -2.77
C LEU A 324 31.39 17.50 -3.45
N ARG A 325 30.15 17.13 -3.09
CA ARG A 325 28.89 17.65 -3.66
C ARG A 325 28.88 17.61 -5.20
N THR A 326 29.37 16.52 -5.78
CA THR A 326 29.40 16.30 -7.23
C THR A 326 27.98 16.26 -7.82
N PRO A 327 27.80 16.31 -9.16
CA PRO A 327 26.49 16.13 -9.77
C PRO A 327 25.78 14.84 -9.32
N ARG A 328 26.53 13.74 -9.18
CA ARG A 328 25.99 12.45 -8.73
C ARG A 328 25.56 12.48 -7.25
N ALA A 329 26.23 13.26 -6.40
CA ALA A 329 25.74 13.53 -5.05
C ALA A 329 24.43 14.31 -5.05
N ARG A 330 24.27 15.30 -5.94
CA ARG A 330 23.02 16.06 -6.08
C ARG A 330 21.86 15.21 -6.59
N GLU A 331 22.12 14.27 -7.51
CA GLU A 331 21.11 13.29 -7.95
C GLU A 331 20.63 12.40 -6.79
N PHE A 332 21.55 11.96 -5.94
CA PHE A 332 21.20 11.21 -4.73
C PHE A 332 20.44 12.08 -3.71
N GLU A 333 20.87 13.32 -3.46
CA GLU A 333 20.14 14.25 -2.58
C GLU A 333 18.72 14.51 -3.11
N ALA A 334 18.55 14.71 -4.42
CA ALA A 334 17.23 14.88 -5.05
C ALA A 334 16.36 13.61 -4.97
N TYR A 335 16.97 12.42 -5.05
CA TYR A 335 16.26 11.17 -4.77
C TYR A 335 15.76 11.14 -3.32
N VAL A 336 16.63 11.44 -2.35
CA VAL A 336 16.26 11.44 -0.93
C VAL A 336 15.15 12.46 -0.64
N GLU A 337 15.23 13.66 -1.20
CA GLU A 337 14.21 14.70 -1.04
C GLU A 337 12.86 14.27 -1.64
N ARG A 338 12.86 13.71 -2.86
CA ARG A 338 11.64 13.20 -3.51
C ARG A 338 10.98 12.07 -2.72
N GLU A 339 11.79 11.18 -2.15
CA GLU A 339 11.27 10.08 -1.33
C GLU A 339 10.74 10.57 0.02
N GLY A 340 11.40 11.57 0.59
CA GLY A 340 11.03 12.21 1.84
C GLY A 340 10.98 11.25 3.03
N GLU A 341 10.00 11.49 3.90
CA GLU A 341 9.84 10.79 5.17
C GLU A 341 9.76 9.26 5.03
N ARG A 342 9.19 8.73 3.94
CA ARG A 342 9.08 7.28 3.72
C ARG A 342 10.44 6.60 3.71
N LEU A 343 11.41 7.22 3.02
CA LEU A 343 12.75 6.66 2.92
C LEU A 343 13.52 6.86 4.21
N ASP A 344 13.26 7.97 4.92
CA ASP A 344 13.83 8.22 6.23
C ASP A 344 13.42 7.15 7.23
N ARG A 345 12.12 6.89 7.39
CA ARG A 345 11.60 5.87 8.31
C ARG A 345 12.12 4.48 7.96
N TYR A 346 12.09 4.09 6.69
CA TYR A 346 12.67 2.81 6.23
C TYR A 346 14.17 2.70 6.54
N ALA A 347 14.96 3.72 6.21
CA ALA A 347 16.40 3.69 6.41
C ALA A 347 16.78 3.67 7.90
N VAL A 348 16.03 4.38 8.75
CA VAL A 348 16.20 4.34 10.22
C VAL A 348 15.85 2.95 10.76
N TYR A 349 14.72 2.37 10.35
CA TYR A 349 14.33 1.00 10.71
C TYR A 349 15.44 0.00 10.37
N ARG A 350 15.93 0.03 9.12
CA ARG A 350 17.00 -0.88 8.67
C ARG A 350 18.30 -0.67 9.43
N ALA A 351 18.65 0.57 9.77
CA ALA A 351 19.84 0.88 10.55
C ALA A 351 19.72 0.39 12.01
N LEU A 352 18.54 0.51 12.62
CA LEU A 352 18.24 -0.04 13.95
C LEU A 352 18.30 -1.56 13.95
N ASP A 353 17.58 -2.20 13.03
CA ASP A 353 17.58 -3.66 12.85
C ASP A 353 19.01 -4.21 12.70
N ASP A 354 19.81 -3.61 11.81
CA ASP A 354 21.21 -3.99 11.62
C ASP A 354 22.08 -3.79 12.88
N ALA A 355 21.82 -2.75 13.67
CA ALA A 355 22.60 -2.45 14.86
C ALA A 355 22.25 -3.38 16.02
N ILE A 356 20.96 -3.60 16.25
CA ILE A 356 20.43 -4.42 17.33
C ILE A 356 20.74 -5.90 17.06
N HIS A 357 20.46 -6.39 15.85
CA HIS A 357 20.73 -7.78 15.51
C HIS A 357 22.24 -8.11 15.55
N ARG A 358 23.11 -7.15 15.22
CA ARG A 358 24.57 -7.33 15.37
C ARG A 358 25.00 -7.45 16.83
N GLN A 359 24.32 -6.76 17.75
CA GLN A 359 24.61 -6.85 19.18
C GLN A 359 24.02 -8.11 19.79
N ASN A 360 22.83 -8.52 19.34
CA ASN A 360 22.15 -9.72 19.80
C ASN A 360 21.44 -10.42 18.61
N PRO A 361 22.06 -11.46 18.04
CA PRO A 361 21.47 -12.23 16.93
C PRO A 361 20.16 -12.96 17.28
N ALA A 362 19.84 -13.09 18.57
CA ALA A 362 18.57 -13.68 19.02
C ALA A 362 17.38 -12.70 18.92
N VAL A 363 17.61 -11.41 18.65
CA VAL A 363 16.55 -10.42 18.45
C VAL A 363 16.21 -10.32 16.96
N TRP A 364 15.00 -10.72 16.61
CA TRP A 364 14.52 -10.84 15.22
C TRP A 364 13.54 -9.76 14.80
N VAL A 365 12.68 -9.34 15.73
CA VAL A 365 11.54 -8.47 15.48
C VAL A 365 11.65 -7.20 16.30
N TRP A 366 11.10 -6.10 15.79
CA TRP A 366 11.18 -4.82 16.50
C TRP A 366 10.45 -4.82 17.84
N LYS A 367 9.49 -5.72 18.05
CA LYS A 367 8.79 -5.85 19.34
C LYS A 367 9.72 -6.27 20.48
N ASP A 368 10.82 -6.95 20.14
CA ASP A 368 11.83 -7.42 21.10
C ASP A 368 13.01 -6.45 21.23
N TRP A 369 13.00 -5.33 20.50
CA TRP A 369 13.99 -4.26 20.68
C TRP A 369 13.86 -3.63 22.07
N PRO A 370 14.89 -2.91 22.55
CA PRO A 370 14.75 -1.99 23.68
C PRO A 370 13.52 -1.11 23.49
N GLU A 371 12.75 -0.89 24.58
CA GLU A 371 11.46 -0.21 24.54
C GLU A 371 11.52 1.16 23.85
N GLU A 372 12.59 1.90 24.12
CA GLU A 372 12.89 3.21 23.53
C GLU A 372 13.04 3.21 22.00
N TYR A 373 13.24 2.05 21.36
CA TYR A 373 13.34 1.94 19.89
C TYR A 373 12.06 1.38 19.23
N ARG A 374 11.06 0.99 20.01
CA ARG A 374 9.82 0.40 19.47
C ARG A 374 8.88 1.44 18.88
N ASP A 375 8.98 2.69 19.29
CA ASP A 375 8.23 3.82 18.72
C ASP A 375 9.13 4.62 17.76
N PRO A 376 8.81 4.69 16.46
CA PRO A 376 9.57 5.48 15.49
C PRO A 376 9.63 6.98 15.85
N HIS A 377 8.69 7.48 16.65
CA HIS A 377 8.63 8.89 17.05
C HIS A 377 9.38 9.21 18.36
N SER A 378 9.97 8.20 18.99
CA SER A 378 10.68 8.39 20.25
C SER A 378 11.94 9.28 20.10
N PRO A 379 12.31 10.03 21.14
CA PRO A 379 13.57 10.78 21.16
C PRO A 379 14.81 9.89 20.96
N ALA A 380 14.77 8.64 21.44
CA ALA A 380 15.87 7.70 21.31
C ALA A 380 16.10 7.27 19.85
N VAL A 381 15.04 7.05 19.06
CA VAL A 381 15.15 6.78 17.62
C VAL A 381 15.73 7.97 16.88
N ALA A 382 15.27 9.19 17.18
CA ALA A 382 15.82 10.41 16.58
C ALA A 382 17.32 10.58 16.90
N GLU A 383 17.71 10.37 18.16
CA GLU A 383 19.11 10.43 18.59
C GLU A 383 19.96 9.33 17.95
N PHE A 384 19.43 8.11 17.84
CA PHE A 384 20.08 7.02 17.13
C PHE A 384 20.35 7.40 15.66
N ALA A 385 19.33 7.90 14.96
CA ALA A 385 19.44 8.30 13.56
C ALA A 385 20.51 9.38 13.37
N ARG A 386 20.57 10.36 14.28
CA ARG A 386 21.59 11.43 14.28
C ARG A 386 23.00 10.89 14.52
N ARG A 387 23.18 10.03 15.53
CA ARG A 387 24.49 9.42 15.84
C ARG A 387 24.97 8.45 14.77
N ARG A 388 24.05 7.71 14.15
CA ARG A 388 24.32 6.68 13.14
C ARG A 388 23.95 7.13 11.73
N TRP A 389 24.02 8.44 11.44
CA TRP A 389 23.58 9.03 10.17
C TRP A 389 24.17 8.35 8.93
N ARG A 390 25.43 7.88 8.97
CA ARG A 390 26.05 7.16 7.84
C ARG A 390 25.39 5.82 7.57
N SER A 391 24.92 5.13 8.61
CA SER A 391 24.19 3.86 8.48
C SER A 391 22.80 4.07 7.91
N VAL A 392 22.13 5.15 8.32
CA VAL A 392 20.84 5.56 7.75
C VAL A 392 21.04 5.92 6.27
N LEU A 393 22.01 6.79 5.97
CA LEU A 393 22.32 7.22 4.61
C LEU A 393 22.75 6.06 3.69
N PHE A 394 23.41 5.03 4.24
CA PHE A 394 23.73 3.81 3.50
C PHE A 394 22.47 3.11 2.97
N HIS A 395 21.45 2.92 3.81
CA HIS A 395 20.21 2.27 3.37
C HIS A 395 19.44 3.11 2.34
N LYS A 396 19.53 4.44 2.44
CA LYS A 396 19.04 5.35 1.40
C LYS A 396 19.78 5.17 0.07
N TYR A 397 21.11 5.12 0.12
CA TYR A 397 21.96 4.90 -1.05
C TYR A 397 21.65 3.56 -1.72
N VAL A 398 21.41 2.49 -0.95
CA VAL A 398 21.04 1.17 -1.51
C VAL A 398 19.74 1.25 -2.29
N GLN A 399 18.69 1.89 -1.76
CA GLN A 399 17.43 2.06 -2.49
C GLN A 399 17.59 2.95 -3.73
N TRP A 400 18.45 3.98 -3.67
CA TRP A 400 18.79 4.78 -4.84
C TRP A 400 19.50 3.95 -5.93
N GLN A 401 20.42 3.06 -5.58
CA GLN A 401 21.05 2.17 -6.56
C GLN A 401 20.02 1.21 -7.18
N ILE A 402 19.04 0.73 -6.41
CA ILE A 402 17.96 -0.12 -6.94
C ILE A 402 17.10 0.66 -7.93
N GLU A 403 16.70 1.88 -7.55
CA GLU A 403 15.94 2.78 -8.42
C GLU A 403 16.63 2.98 -9.77
N LEU A 404 17.95 3.24 -9.76
CA LEU A 404 18.71 3.45 -10.99
C LEU A 404 18.74 2.21 -11.90
N GLN A 405 18.99 1.02 -11.33
CA GLN A 405 19.06 -0.21 -12.11
C GLN A 405 17.69 -0.69 -12.59
N LEU A 406 16.64 -0.52 -11.78
CA LEU A 406 15.28 -0.86 -12.17
C LEU A 406 14.76 0.07 -13.27
N ALA A 407 15.02 1.37 -13.16
CA ALA A 407 14.72 2.35 -14.20
C ALA A 407 15.45 2.01 -15.52
N ASP A 408 16.70 1.55 -15.42
CA ASP A 408 17.47 1.10 -16.59
C ASP A 408 16.87 -0.15 -17.23
N ALA A 409 16.45 -1.13 -16.43
CA ALA A 409 15.79 -2.34 -16.92
C ALA A 409 14.48 -2.03 -17.67
N GLN A 410 13.65 -1.12 -17.15
CA GLN A 410 12.42 -0.68 -17.86
C GLN A 410 12.74 0.03 -19.17
N ARG A 411 13.66 1.00 -19.16
CA ARG A 411 14.07 1.71 -20.40
C ARG A 411 14.60 0.73 -21.43
N HIS A 412 15.38 -0.24 -21.00
CA HIS A 412 15.95 -1.27 -21.85
C HIS A 412 14.86 -2.19 -22.44
N ALA A 413 13.87 -2.62 -21.63
CA ALA A 413 12.72 -3.36 -22.11
C ALA A 413 11.98 -2.63 -23.24
N CYS A 414 11.66 -1.35 -23.02
CA CYS A 414 11.04 -0.50 -24.04
C CYS A 414 11.92 -0.36 -25.29
N ALA A 415 13.24 -0.18 -25.13
CA ALA A 415 14.18 -0.06 -26.24
C ALA A 415 14.30 -1.36 -27.06
N CYS A 416 14.10 -2.51 -26.43
CA CYS A 416 13.96 -3.82 -27.09
C CYS A 416 12.56 -4.04 -27.70
N GLY A 417 11.70 -3.03 -27.75
CA GLY A 417 10.40 -3.10 -28.42
C GLY A 417 9.24 -3.63 -27.57
N MET A 418 9.46 -3.91 -26.28
CA MET A 418 8.39 -4.30 -25.37
C MET A 418 7.43 -3.11 -25.16
N ARG A 419 6.15 -3.27 -25.55
CA ARG A 419 5.14 -2.20 -25.47
C ARG A 419 4.71 -1.86 -24.03
N ILE A 420 4.83 -2.81 -23.11
CA ILE A 420 4.54 -2.66 -21.67
C ILE A 420 5.85 -2.61 -20.87
N GLY A 421 6.81 -3.48 -21.20
CA GLY A 421 8.08 -3.58 -20.49
C GLY A 421 7.94 -4.42 -19.21
N LEU A 422 8.27 -3.86 -18.05
CA LEU A 422 8.17 -4.58 -16.79
C LEU A 422 6.73 -4.57 -16.28
N TYR A 423 6.27 -5.76 -15.90
CA TYR A 423 4.99 -6.00 -15.23
C TYR A 423 5.28 -6.39 -13.77
N HIS A 424 5.07 -5.43 -12.88
CA HIS A 424 5.33 -5.56 -11.44
C HIS A 424 4.21 -6.29 -10.72
N ASP A 425 4.53 -6.81 -9.54
CA ASP A 425 3.58 -7.45 -8.64
C ASP A 425 3.60 -6.82 -7.25
N LEU A 426 2.44 -6.39 -6.78
CA LEU A 426 2.22 -5.86 -5.43
C LEU A 426 1.58 -6.93 -4.57
N ALA A 427 2.43 -7.56 -3.73
CA ALA A 427 1.96 -8.45 -2.67
C ALA A 427 0.83 -7.85 -1.82
N LEU A 428 -0.06 -8.72 -1.36
CA LEU A 428 -1.13 -8.38 -0.44
C LEU A 428 -0.61 -7.93 0.94
N ALA A 429 0.43 -8.61 1.44
CA ALA A 429 0.84 -8.52 2.83
C ALA A 429 1.94 -7.47 3.10
N THR A 430 2.01 -7.10 4.38
CA THR A 430 3.17 -6.49 5.02
C THR A 430 3.45 -7.26 6.30
N ASP A 431 4.69 -7.72 6.54
CA ASP A 431 5.02 -8.45 7.77
C ASP A 431 4.57 -7.66 9.01
N ARG A 432 3.82 -8.29 9.92
CA ARG A 432 3.36 -7.68 11.18
C ARG A 432 4.52 -7.18 12.05
N TRP A 433 5.71 -7.73 11.83
CA TRP A 433 6.96 -7.34 12.46
C TRP A 433 7.92 -6.61 11.52
N GLY A 434 7.42 -6.18 10.36
CA GLY A 434 8.16 -5.47 9.35
C GLY A 434 8.37 -3.99 9.65
N GLY A 435 9.17 -3.35 8.79
CA GLY A 435 9.49 -1.94 8.89
C GLY A 435 8.30 -1.02 8.60
N ASP A 436 7.38 -1.44 7.73
CA ASP A 436 6.18 -0.64 7.42
C ASP A 436 5.22 -0.58 8.62
N VAL A 437 5.01 -1.69 9.33
CA VAL A 437 4.17 -1.72 10.55
C VAL A 437 4.85 -1.02 11.72
N TRP A 438 6.18 -1.13 11.86
CA TRP A 438 6.92 -0.30 12.82
C TRP A 438 6.75 1.20 12.52
N SER A 439 6.88 1.59 11.25
CA SER A 439 6.86 2.98 10.80
C SER A 439 5.47 3.60 10.83
N TYR A 440 4.43 2.87 10.42
CA TYR A 440 3.10 3.40 10.12
C TYR A 440 2.01 2.65 10.87
N ARG A 441 2.28 2.26 12.12
CA ARG A 441 1.45 1.35 12.92
C ARG A 441 -0.04 1.70 12.93
N GLU A 442 -0.39 2.98 12.99
CA GLU A 442 -1.78 3.46 13.00
C GLU A 442 -2.58 3.12 11.73
N PHE A 443 -1.90 2.86 10.61
CA PHE A 443 -2.50 2.45 9.34
C PHE A 443 -2.81 0.95 9.29
N TYR A 444 -2.57 0.20 10.38
CA TYR A 444 -2.80 -1.23 10.47
C TYR A 444 -3.58 -1.60 11.74
N VAL A 445 -4.46 -2.61 11.65
CA VAL A 445 -5.16 -3.17 12.82
C VAL A 445 -4.35 -4.35 13.38
N THR A 446 -3.38 -4.02 14.23
CA THR A 446 -2.37 -4.98 14.74
C THR A 446 -2.90 -6.10 15.65
N ARG A 447 -4.15 -6.01 16.10
CA ARG A 447 -4.86 -7.04 16.91
C ARG A 447 -5.57 -8.10 16.05
N CYS A 448 -5.45 -8.02 14.73
CA CYS A 448 -5.95 -9.01 13.79
C CYS A 448 -4.85 -9.47 12.85
N ARG A 449 -5.08 -10.62 12.23
CA ARG A 449 -4.30 -11.16 11.12
C ARG A 449 -5.22 -11.39 9.94
N VAL A 450 -4.70 -11.32 8.73
CA VAL A 450 -5.46 -11.61 7.51
C VAL A 450 -5.26 -13.05 7.11
N GLY A 451 -6.29 -13.65 6.54
CA GLY A 451 -6.27 -15.02 6.09
C GLY A 451 -7.34 -15.31 5.06
N ALA A 452 -7.75 -16.57 5.02
CA ALA A 452 -8.88 -17.05 4.25
C ALA A 452 -9.73 -18.02 5.10
N PRO A 453 -11.05 -18.07 4.88
CA PRO A 453 -11.91 -19.07 5.50
C PRO A 453 -11.51 -20.49 5.05
N PRO A 454 -11.99 -21.55 5.73
CA PRO A 454 -11.80 -22.92 5.28
C PRO A 454 -12.20 -23.15 3.82
N ASP A 455 -11.32 -23.82 3.07
CA ASP A 455 -11.52 -24.17 1.67
C ASP A 455 -11.10 -25.63 1.39
N ALA A 456 -11.23 -26.08 0.12
CA ALA A 456 -10.96 -27.46 -0.28
C ALA A 456 -9.50 -27.89 -0.16
N PHE A 457 -8.56 -26.94 -0.26
CA PHE A 457 -7.13 -27.19 -0.15
C PHE A 457 -6.62 -26.93 1.28
N ALA A 458 -7.30 -26.05 2.02
CA ALA A 458 -7.01 -25.66 3.40
C ALA A 458 -8.27 -25.82 4.28
N PRO A 459 -8.61 -27.04 4.74
CA PRO A 459 -9.84 -27.30 5.51
C PRO A 459 -9.86 -26.63 6.90
N ASN A 460 -8.74 -26.04 7.33
CA ASN A 460 -8.65 -25.27 8.57
C ASN A 460 -8.65 -23.75 8.33
N GLY A 461 -8.85 -23.32 7.09
CA GLY A 461 -8.58 -21.97 6.65
C GLY A 461 -7.07 -21.71 6.56
N GLN A 462 -6.73 -20.48 6.24
CA GLN A 462 -5.35 -20.03 6.10
C GLN A 462 -5.13 -18.81 6.99
N ASP A 463 -4.05 -18.78 7.76
CA ASP A 463 -3.59 -17.59 8.49
C ASP A 463 -2.31 -17.09 7.80
N TRP A 464 -2.42 -15.96 7.09
CA TRP A 464 -1.30 -15.38 6.36
C TRP A 464 -0.44 -14.45 7.24
N GLY A 465 -0.84 -14.21 8.48
CA GLY A 465 0.01 -13.66 9.53
C GLY A 465 0.26 -12.15 9.50
N PHE A 466 -0.25 -11.40 8.52
CA PHE A 466 -0.07 -9.94 8.43
C PHE A 466 -1.29 -9.17 8.96
N PRO A 467 -1.13 -7.93 9.45
CA PRO A 467 -2.25 -7.15 9.97
C PRO A 467 -3.03 -6.50 8.81
N PRO A 468 -4.37 -6.42 8.89
CA PRO A 468 -5.15 -5.73 7.88
C PRO A 468 -4.96 -4.19 7.94
N PRO A 469 -5.24 -3.48 6.85
CA PRO A 469 -5.21 -2.02 6.83
C PRO A 469 -6.31 -1.42 7.70
N ASN A 470 -6.02 -0.25 8.28
CA ASN A 470 -6.99 0.56 9.00
C ASN A 470 -7.65 1.55 8.04
N ALA A 471 -8.78 1.15 7.44
CA ALA A 471 -9.51 1.93 6.45
C ALA A 471 -9.88 3.35 6.93
N GLU A 472 -10.16 3.52 8.22
CA GLU A 472 -10.47 4.83 8.77
C GLU A 472 -9.25 5.74 8.85
N GLN A 473 -8.10 5.23 9.28
CA GLN A 473 -6.86 6.02 9.29
C GLN A 473 -6.41 6.38 7.87
N HIS A 474 -6.52 5.44 6.93
CA HIS A 474 -6.28 5.73 5.51
C HIS A 474 -7.20 6.83 4.98
N CYS A 475 -8.50 6.78 5.27
CA CYS A 475 -9.45 7.81 4.86
C CYS A 475 -9.15 9.16 5.54
N ARG A 476 -8.73 9.19 6.81
CA ARG A 476 -8.41 10.44 7.53
C ARG A 476 -7.19 11.16 6.97
N ASP A 477 -6.17 10.43 6.51
CA ASP A 477 -4.91 10.97 5.97
C ASP A 477 -4.92 11.12 4.43
N GLY A 478 -6.11 11.17 3.79
CA GLY A 478 -6.19 11.34 2.33
C GLY A 478 -5.61 10.16 1.54
N TYR A 479 -5.65 8.95 2.10
CA TYR A 479 -5.12 7.72 1.53
C TYR A 479 -3.62 7.78 1.16
N ARG A 480 -2.85 8.65 1.82
CA ARG A 480 -1.45 8.92 1.47
C ARG A 480 -0.58 7.66 1.39
N LEU A 481 -0.60 6.82 2.43
CA LEU A 481 0.22 5.59 2.42
C LEU A 481 -0.20 4.61 1.31
N PHE A 482 -1.48 4.52 1.00
CA PHE A 482 -2.00 3.67 -0.07
C PHE A 482 -1.54 4.15 -1.45
N ARG A 483 -1.75 5.43 -1.79
CA ARG A 483 -1.29 5.99 -3.07
C ARG A 483 0.23 5.92 -3.22
N ASP A 484 0.97 6.14 -2.14
CA ASP A 484 2.43 6.08 -2.15
C ASP A 484 2.92 4.65 -2.43
N SER A 485 2.24 3.64 -1.86
CA SER A 485 2.52 2.23 -2.16
C SER A 485 2.27 1.89 -3.63
N ILE A 486 1.16 2.36 -4.23
CA ILE A 486 0.89 2.14 -5.64
C ILE A 486 1.97 2.80 -6.52
N ARG A 487 2.29 4.08 -6.26
CA ARG A 487 3.34 4.82 -6.98
C ARG A 487 4.69 4.11 -6.93
N LYS A 488 5.09 3.67 -5.74
CA LYS A 488 6.36 2.96 -5.52
C LYS A 488 6.42 1.65 -6.29
N ASN A 489 5.32 0.92 -6.32
CA ASN A 489 5.29 -0.42 -6.91
C ASN A 489 5.11 -0.41 -8.42
N ALA A 490 4.42 0.60 -8.97
CA ALA A 490 4.30 0.81 -10.41
C ALA A 490 5.50 1.54 -11.03
N ALA A 491 6.31 2.23 -10.22
CA ALA A 491 7.47 2.96 -10.73
C ALA A 491 8.38 2.05 -11.56
N HIS A 492 8.85 2.56 -12.70
CA HIS A 492 9.70 1.83 -13.65
C HIS A 492 9.04 0.53 -14.14
N GLY A 493 7.75 0.57 -14.47
CA GLY A 493 7.03 -0.53 -15.11
C GLY A 493 5.85 0.00 -15.93
N GLY A 494 5.35 -0.84 -16.84
CA GLY A 494 4.16 -0.54 -17.65
C GLY A 494 2.90 -1.28 -17.18
N ALA A 495 3.01 -2.16 -16.19
CA ALA A 495 1.87 -2.85 -15.59
C ALA A 495 2.12 -3.14 -14.11
N LEU A 496 1.03 -3.21 -13.33
CA LEU A 496 1.03 -3.57 -11.92
C LEU A 496 -0.06 -4.61 -11.64
N ARG A 497 0.35 -5.77 -11.09
CA ARG A 497 -0.55 -6.78 -10.54
C ARG A 497 -0.88 -6.40 -9.11
N ILE A 498 -2.16 -6.41 -8.77
CA ILE A 498 -2.63 -6.33 -7.39
C ILE A 498 -2.96 -7.75 -6.95
N ASP A 499 -2.11 -8.30 -6.10
CA ASP A 499 -2.34 -9.59 -5.46
C ASP A 499 -3.59 -9.52 -4.56
N HIS A 500 -4.48 -10.51 -4.70
CA HIS A 500 -5.76 -10.60 -3.99
C HIS A 500 -6.56 -9.29 -4.05
N VAL A 501 -7.02 -8.91 -5.24
CA VAL A 501 -7.68 -7.60 -5.48
C VAL A 501 -8.94 -7.40 -4.65
N MET A 502 -9.56 -8.49 -4.20
CA MET A 502 -10.67 -8.52 -3.24
C MET A 502 -10.37 -7.73 -1.97
N ARG A 503 -9.09 -7.54 -1.61
CA ARG A 503 -8.65 -6.74 -0.47
C ARG A 503 -9.24 -5.32 -0.41
N PHE A 504 -9.61 -4.75 -1.56
CA PHE A 504 -10.22 -3.42 -1.61
C PHE A 504 -11.70 -3.43 -1.21
N PHE A 505 -12.35 -4.59 -1.27
CA PHE A 505 -13.76 -4.79 -0.97
C PHE A 505 -13.95 -5.26 0.46
N HIS A 506 -13.29 -6.36 0.80
CA HIS A 506 -13.26 -6.90 2.14
C HIS A 506 -12.07 -7.84 2.33
N LEU A 507 -11.70 -8.09 3.57
CA LEU A 507 -10.68 -9.07 3.93
C LEU A 507 -11.19 -9.98 5.03
N TYR A 508 -10.80 -11.25 4.98
CA TYR A 508 -11.08 -12.19 6.06
C TYR A 508 -10.09 -11.97 7.21
N TRP A 509 -10.60 -11.49 8.34
CA TRP A 509 -9.81 -11.13 9.52
C TRP A 509 -9.91 -12.24 10.56
N ILE A 510 -8.77 -12.53 11.18
CA ILE A 510 -8.58 -13.50 12.26
C ILE A 510 -8.14 -12.72 13.50
N PRO A 511 -9.02 -12.56 14.51
CA PRO A 511 -8.65 -11.91 15.77
C PRO A 511 -7.46 -12.59 16.47
N GLU A 512 -6.75 -11.82 17.30
CA GLU A 512 -5.69 -12.38 18.16
C GLU A 512 -6.24 -13.45 19.11
N GLY A 513 -5.53 -14.57 19.23
CA GLY A 513 -5.97 -15.72 20.03
C GLY A 513 -6.93 -16.70 19.33
N LEU A 514 -7.46 -16.35 18.14
CA LEU A 514 -8.33 -17.21 17.34
C LEU A 514 -7.62 -17.85 16.15
N THR A 515 -8.25 -18.87 15.56
CA THR A 515 -7.75 -19.60 14.38
C THR A 515 -8.45 -19.15 13.10
N ALA A 516 -7.94 -19.54 11.93
CA ALA A 516 -8.54 -19.20 10.64
C ALA A 516 -9.97 -19.78 10.43
N ARG A 517 -10.44 -20.70 11.28
CA ARG A 517 -11.84 -21.14 11.30
C ARG A 517 -12.78 -20.11 11.95
N ASP A 518 -12.23 -19.28 12.83
CA ASP A 518 -12.96 -18.38 13.72
C ASP A 518 -12.73 -16.91 13.32
N GLY A 519 -12.60 -16.66 12.01
CA GLY A 519 -12.52 -15.31 11.43
C GLY A 519 -13.83 -14.85 10.81
N GLY A 520 -13.81 -13.65 10.24
CA GLY A 520 -14.93 -13.07 9.51
C GLY A 520 -14.49 -11.98 8.56
N TYR A 521 -15.33 -11.69 7.56
CA TYR A 521 -15.05 -10.61 6.61
C TYR A 521 -15.28 -9.24 7.24
N VAL A 522 -14.36 -8.31 6.95
CA VAL A 522 -14.49 -6.89 7.29
C VAL A 522 -14.39 -6.09 5.99
N ARG A 523 -15.44 -5.30 5.71
CA ARG A 523 -15.55 -4.43 4.53
C ARG A 523 -14.55 -3.30 4.57
N ASP A 524 -14.00 -2.99 3.41
CA ASP A 524 -13.16 -1.83 3.14
C ASP A 524 -13.87 -0.85 2.18
N ARG A 525 -13.18 0.21 1.79
CA ARG A 525 -13.71 1.34 1.04
C ARG A 525 -13.41 1.21 -0.45
N TYR A 526 -13.91 0.14 -1.06
CA TYR A 526 -13.54 -0.23 -2.44
C TYR A 526 -13.72 0.90 -3.45
N GLN A 527 -14.77 1.71 -3.32
CA GLN A 527 -15.02 2.83 -4.23
C GLN A 527 -13.90 3.87 -4.18
N ASP A 528 -13.41 4.20 -2.98
CA ASP A 528 -12.29 5.14 -2.81
C ASP A 528 -10.99 4.51 -3.32
N LEU A 529 -10.74 3.25 -2.94
CA LEU A 529 -9.50 2.53 -3.27
C LEU A 529 -9.34 2.28 -4.77
N LEU A 530 -10.39 1.85 -5.47
CA LEU A 530 -10.37 1.63 -6.92
C LEU A 530 -10.22 2.95 -7.69
N ARG A 531 -10.89 4.02 -7.25
CA ARG A 531 -10.73 5.36 -7.84
C ARG A 531 -9.31 5.89 -7.71
N ILE A 532 -8.70 5.74 -6.54
CA ILE A 532 -7.31 6.15 -6.31
C ILE A 532 -6.35 5.28 -7.13
N LEU A 533 -6.59 3.97 -7.23
CA LEU A 533 -5.81 3.09 -8.08
C LEU A 533 -5.90 3.50 -9.56
N ALA A 534 -7.09 3.82 -10.05
CA ALA A 534 -7.30 4.34 -11.40
C ALA A 534 -6.58 5.67 -11.63
N LEU A 535 -6.62 6.59 -10.65
CA LEU A 535 -5.89 7.85 -10.70
C LEU A 535 -4.38 7.64 -10.83
N GLU A 536 -3.81 6.77 -9.98
CA GLU A 536 -2.38 6.47 -10.04
C GLU A 536 -1.99 5.75 -11.33
N SER A 537 -2.84 4.83 -11.81
CA SER A 537 -2.68 4.16 -13.10
C SER A 537 -2.65 5.14 -14.28
N VAL A 538 -3.60 6.09 -14.35
CA VAL A 538 -3.64 7.13 -15.40
C VAL A 538 -2.43 8.06 -15.32
N ARG A 539 -2.05 8.52 -14.13
CA ARG A 539 -0.89 9.41 -13.95
C ARG A 539 0.43 8.71 -14.26
N GLY A 540 0.56 7.44 -13.86
CA GLY A 540 1.75 6.63 -14.08
C GLY A 540 1.80 5.92 -15.44
N ARG A 541 0.68 5.94 -16.20
CA ARG A 541 0.51 5.24 -17.48
C ARG A 541 0.88 3.75 -17.41
N PHE A 542 0.34 3.05 -16.42
CA PHE A 542 0.53 1.61 -16.26
C PHE A 542 -0.79 0.87 -16.22
N LEU A 543 -0.83 -0.30 -16.84
CA LEU A 543 -1.95 -1.24 -16.77
C LEU A 543 -2.14 -1.75 -15.35
N VAL A 544 -3.38 -1.98 -14.95
CA VAL A 544 -3.71 -2.64 -13.68
C VAL A 544 -4.29 -4.01 -13.98
N VAL A 545 -3.72 -5.03 -13.33
CA VAL A 545 -4.26 -6.40 -13.35
C VAL A 545 -4.65 -6.75 -11.91
N GLY A 546 -5.94 -6.97 -11.67
CA GLY A 546 -6.43 -7.46 -10.39
C GLY A 546 -6.44 -8.98 -10.38
N GLU A 547 -5.73 -9.60 -9.45
CA GLU A 547 -5.89 -11.04 -9.25
C GLU A 547 -7.21 -11.32 -8.53
N ASP A 548 -8.17 -11.86 -9.28
CA ASP A 548 -9.55 -12.16 -8.87
C ASP A 548 -9.86 -13.68 -8.84
N LEU A 549 -8.97 -14.46 -8.19
CA LEU A 549 -9.15 -15.91 -8.00
C LEU A 549 -9.76 -16.24 -6.63
N GLY A 550 -10.28 -17.47 -6.50
CA GLY A 550 -10.95 -17.95 -5.30
C GLY A 550 -12.44 -17.60 -5.27
N THR A 551 -12.98 -17.36 -4.06
CA THR A 551 -14.37 -16.99 -3.86
C THR A 551 -14.56 -15.50 -4.12
N VAL A 552 -14.95 -15.16 -5.35
CA VAL A 552 -15.14 -13.78 -5.80
C VAL A 552 -16.60 -13.56 -6.19
N ALA A 553 -17.26 -12.62 -5.50
CA ALA A 553 -18.64 -12.25 -5.79
C ALA A 553 -18.73 -11.53 -7.15
N ASP A 554 -19.83 -11.72 -7.88
CA ASP A 554 -20.00 -11.18 -9.23
C ASP A 554 -19.85 -9.65 -9.29
N PHE A 555 -20.40 -8.93 -8.29
CA PHE A 555 -20.30 -7.48 -8.21
C PHE A 555 -18.84 -6.98 -8.14
N ILE A 556 -17.90 -7.78 -7.58
CA ILE A 556 -16.48 -7.42 -7.54
C ILE A 556 -15.94 -7.39 -8.97
N ARG A 557 -16.27 -8.39 -9.79
CA ARG A 557 -15.83 -8.44 -11.19
C ARG A 557 -16.46 -7.33 -12.03
N GLU A 558 -17.74 -7.05 -11.80
CA GLU A 558 -18.44 -5.93 -12.44
C GLU A 558 -17.77 -4.58 -12.12
N GLU A 559 -17.35 -4.38 -10.86
CA GLU A 559 -16.62 -3.18 -10.45
C GLU A 559 -15.21 -3.10 -11.07
N LEU A 560 -14.46 -4.21 -11.12
CA LEU A 560 -13.16 -4.24 -11.80
C LEU A 560 -13.29 -3.89 -13.29
N ASP A 561 -14.29 -4.44 -13.97
CA ASP A 561 -14.57 -4.14 -15.38
C ASP A 561 -14.97 -2.66 -15.58
N ARG A 562 -15.81 -2.12 -14.70
CA ARG A 562 -16.21 -0.69 -14.71
C ARG A 562 -15.00 0.25 -14.66
N PHE A 563 -13.98 -0.11 -13.89
CA PHE A 563 -12.73 0.64 -13.78
C PHE A 563 -11.67 0.28 -14.83
N GLU A 564 -11.97 -0.60 -15.80
CA GLU A 564 -11.00 -1.15 -16.76
C GLU A 564 -9.75 -1.79 -16.10
N ILE A 565 -9.97 -2.47 -14.97
CA ILE A 565 -8.95 -3.29 -14.31
C ILE A 565 -9.04 -4.70 -14.88
N LEU A 566 -7.93 -5.19 -15.43
CA LEU A 566 -7.89 -6.50 -16.08
C LEU A 566 -8.03 -7.62 -15.04
N SER A 567 -8.89 -8.60 -15.34
CA SER A 567 -9.06 -9.81 -14.54
C SER A 567 -7.90 -10.80 -14.78
N TYR A 568 -7.66 -11.69 -13.82
CA TYR A 568 -6.64 -12.73 -13.89
C TYR A 568 -7.30 -14.09 -14.10
N ARG A 569 -7.11 -14.68 -15.29
CA ARG A 569 -7.72 -15.96 -15.68
C ARG A 569 -6.66 -17.02 -15.87
N LEU A 570 -6.76 -18.08 -15.09
CA LEU A 570 -5.93 -19.27 -15.23
C LEU A 570 -6.56 -20.21 -16.25
N PHE A 571 -5.72 -20.94 -16.99
CA PHE A 571 -6.18 -21.86 -18.02
C PHE A 571 -6.93 -23.08 -17.46
N TYR A 572 -6.56 -23.54 -16.26
CA TYR A 572 -7.02 -24.78 -15.65
C TYR A 572 -8.24 -24.62 -14.75
#